data_AF-A0A7C3UPX0-F1
#
_entry.id   AF-A0A7C3UPX0-F1
#
_cell.length_a   1.000
_cell.length_b   1.000
_cell.length_c   1.000
_cell.angle_alpha   90.00
_cell.angle_beta   90.00
_cell.angle_gamma   90.00
#
_symmetry.space_group_name_H-M   'P 1'
#
loop_
_entity.id
_entity.type
_entity.pdbx_description
1 polymer ?
#
loop_
_entity_poly.entity_id
_entity_poly.type
_entity_poly.pdbx_seq_one_letter_code
_entity_poly.pdbx_strand_id
1 'polypeptide(L)'
;MYIKIPPLRERKDDIPLLVRHFIEMANESLGKKIIGVDNNVMSVLLEYDWSGNVRELENAIKSAAVLCKGDLILPEHLPSSIKKIEHSSSIYHSLDSAIADVLMQKIQSGSTNPYDEIVDHVGSFIIKTTLDQYKQNQVKAASVLGISRTTLRKKMKE
;
A
#
# COMPACT_ATOMS: atom_id res chain seq x y z
N MET A 1 -36.04 7.24 -18.91
CA MET A 1 -35.68 6.84 -17.53
C MET A 1 -34.28 6.24 -17.59
N TYR A 2 -33.28 6.91 -17.02
CA TYR A 2 -31.90 6.41 -17.04
C TYR A 2 -31.65 5.59 -15.76
N ILE A 3 -31.25 4.33 -15.90
CA ILE A 3 -30.83 3.50 -14.77
C ILE A 3 -29.34 3.77 -14.56
N LYS A 4 -28.99 4.40 -13.44
CA LYS A 4 -27.59 4.67 -13.07
C LYS A 4 -27.03 3.45 -12.36
N ILE A 5 -26.12 2.73 -13.02
CA ILE A 5 -25.44 1.59 -12.41
C ILE A 5 -24.26 2.13 -11.59
N PRO A 6 -24.21 1.87 -10.27
CA PRO A 6 -23.09 2.33 -9.45
C PRO A 6 -21.79 1.62 -9.86
N PRO A 7 -20.65 2.33 -9.79
CA PRO A 7 -19.34 1.74 -10.01
C PRO A 7 -19.02 0.70 -8.93
N LEU A 8 -18.14 -0.25 -9.25
CA LEU A 8 -17.79 -1.35 -8.33
C LEU A 8 -17.31 -0.87 -6.94
N ARG A 9 -16.59 0.26 -6.87
CA ARG A 9 -16.14 0.86 -5.61
C ARG A 9 -17.27 1.28 -4.66
N GLU A 10 -18.47 1.52 -5.16
CA GLU A 10 -19.66 1.86 -4.37
C GLU A 10 -20.44 0.60 -3.93
N ARG A 11 -20.02 -0.59 -4.38
CA ARG A 11 -20.66 -1.89 -4.11
C ARG A 11 -19.62 -2.98 -3.85
N LYS A 12 -18.72 -2.73 -2.91
CA LYS A 12 -17.61 -3.64 -2.59
C LYS A 12 -18.08 -5.02 -2.12
N ASP A 13 -19.29 -5.12 -1.57
CA ASP A 13 -19.92 -6.38 -1.16
C ASP A 13 -20.16 -7.37 -2.33
N ASP A 14 -20.22 -6.87 -3.57
CA ASP A 14 -20.33 -7.71 -4.77
C ASP A 14 -19.00 -8.40 -5.14
N ILE A 15 -17.85 -7.87 -4.67
CA ILE A 15 -16.52 -8.29 -5.10
C ILE A 15 -16.27 -9.78 -4.83
N PRO A 16 -16.55 -10.34 -3.64
CA PRO A 16 -16.32 -11.76 -3.39
C PRO A 16 -17.09 -12.68 -4.34
N LEU A 17 -18.34 -12.33 -4.65
CA LEU A 17 -19.18 -13.08 -5.58
C LEU A 17 -18.66 -13.00 -7.01
N LEU A 18 -18.27 -11.80 -7.45
CA LEU A 18 -17.69 -11.57 -8.78
C LEU A 18 -16.36 -12.30 -8.94
N VAL A 19 -15.49 -12.27 -7.93
CA VAL A 19 -14.21 -12.99 -7.92
C VAL A 19 -14.44 -14.48 -8.13
N ARG A 20 -15.37 -15.07 -7.37
CA ARG A 20 -15.73 -16.48 -7.52
C ARG A 20 -16.20 -16.79 -8.95
N HIS A 21 -17.10 -15.97 -9.48
CA HIS A 21 -17.60 -16.13 -10.84
C HIS A 21 -16.47 -16.07 -11.89
N PHE A 22 -15.55 -15.11 -11.79
CA PHE A 22 -14.44 -15.00 -12.74
C PHE A 22 -13.40 -16.12 -12.60
N ILE A 23 -13.22 -16.68 -11.40
CA ILE A 23 -12.40 -17.88 -11.20
C ILE A 23 -13.04 -19.09 -11.89
N GLU A 24 -14.35 -19.28 -11.74
CA GLU A 24 -15.08 -20.37 -12.40
C GLU A 24 -14.94 -20.27 -13.93
N MET A 25 -15.15 -19.09 -14.50
CA MET A 25 -14.93 -18.84 -15.94
C MET A 25 -13.47 -19.07 -16.37
N ALA A 26 -12.50 -18.67 -15.55
CA ALA A 26 -11.08 -18.89 -15.85
C ALA A 26 -10.71 -20.37 -15.79
N ASN A 27 -11.27 -21.13 -14.85
CA ASN A 27 -11.07 -22.58 -14.75
C ASN A 27 -11.61 -23.30 -15.99
N GLU A 28 -12.81 -22.94 -16.45
CA GLU A 28 -13.39 -23.51 -17.68
C GLU A 28 -12.53 -23.22 -18.91
N SER A 29 -12.04 -22.00 -19.05
CA SER A 29 -11.24 -21.59 -20.22
C SER A 29 -9.79 -22.10 -20.21
N LEU A 30 -9.19 -22.28 -19.03
CA LEU A 30 -7.78 -22.68 -18.87
C LEU A 30 -7.60 -24.15 -18.49
N GLY A 31 -8.69 -24.89 -18.21
CA GLY A 31 -8.62 -26.26 -17.73
C GLY A 31 -8.00 -26.39 -16.33
N LYS A 32 -8.15 -25.37 -15.48
CA LYS A 32 -7.59 -25.33 -14.12
C LYS A 32 -8.64 -25.66 -13.06
N LYS A 33 -8.18 -25.85 -11.82
CA LYS A 33 -9.01 -26.11 -10.63
C LYS A 33 -8.65 -25.15 -9.49
N ILE A 34 -8.71 -23.85 -9.78
CA ILE A 34 -8.52 -22.81 -8.77
C ILE A 34 -9.77 -22.79 -7.87
N ILE A 35 -9.59 -22.98 -6.57
CA ILE A 35 -10.66 -23.03 -5.57
C ILE A 35 -11.03 -21.66 -5.02
N GLY A 36 -10.16 -20.66 -5.19
CA GLY A 36 -10.39 -19.32 -4.68
C GLY A 36 -9.16 -18.42 -4.71
N VAL A 37 -9.23 -17.36 -3.91
CA VAL A 37 -8.13 -16.44 -3.64
C VAL A 37 -7.69 -16.55 -2.19
N ASP A 38 -6.43 -16.26 -1.92
CA ASP A 38 -5.93 -16.07 -0.56
C ASP A 38 -6.60 -14.88 0.14
N ASN A 39 -6.64 -14.89 1.47
CA ASN A 39 -7.25 -13.80 2.25
C ASN A 39 -6.58 -12.45 1.98
N ASN A 40 -5.25 -12.40 1.79
CA ASN A 40 -4.55 -11.16 1.48
C ASN A 40 -4.97 -10.63 0.10
N VAL A 41 -5.13 -11.53 -0.88
CA VAL A 41 -5.67 -11.17 -2.20
C VAL A 41 -7.07 -10.61 -2.07
N MET A 42 -7.95 -11.22 -1.26
CA MET A 42 -9.31 -10.69 -1.07
C MET A 42 -9.28 -9.28 -0.46
N SER A 43 -8.45 -9.02 0.54
CA SER A 43 -8.29 -7.69 1.13
C SER A 43 -7.85 -6.66 0.08
N VAL A 44 -6.84 -6.99 -0.74
CA VAL A 44 -6.38 -6.14 -1.83
C VAL A 44 -7.51 -5.81 -2.80
N LEU A 45 -8.30 -6.81 -3.20
CA LEU A 45 -9.39 -6.62 -4.14
C LEU A 45 -10.52 -5.76 -3.55
N LEU A 46 -10.78 -5.86 -2.25
CA LEU A 46 -11.76 -5.02 -1.54
C LEU A 46 -11.29 -3.58 -1.36
N GLU A 47 -10.00 -3.35 -1.15
CA GLU A 47 -9.46 -2.00 -0.96
C GLU A 47 -9.35 -1.21 -2.27
N TYR A 48 -9.04 -1.87 -3.38
CA TYR A 48 -8.80 -1.24 -4.67
C TYR A 48 -10.03 -0.48 -5.22
N ASP A 49 -9.79 0.67 -5.86
CA ASP A 49 -10.83 1.62 -6.30
C ASP A 49 -11.57 1.23 -7.58
N TRP A 50 -11.08 0.22 -8.31
CA TRP A 50 -11.69 -0.31 -9.55
C TRP A 50 -12.21 0.77 -10.50
N SER A 51 -11.33 1.68 -10.93
CA SER A 51 -11.67 2.76 -11.87
C SER A 51 -12.23 2.24 -13.21
N GLY A 52 -11.77 1.06 -13.65
CA GLY A 52 -12.29 0.32 -14.80
C GLY A 52 -13.47 -0.61 -14.46
N ASN A 53 -14.01 -0.52 -13.24
CA ASN A 53 -15.21 -1.23 -12.76
C ASN A 53 -15.06 -2.76 -12.89
N VAL A 54 -16.16 -3.48 -13.10
CA VAL A 54 -16.20 -4.95 -13.20
C VAL A 54 -15.21 -5.52 -14.24
N ARG A 55 -14.97 -4.81 -15.36
CA ARG A 55 -14.04 -5.28 -16.41
C ARG A 55 -12.59 -5.30 -15.93
N GLU A 56 -12.20 -4.34 -15.10
CA GLU A 56 -10.85 -4.31 -14.51
C GLU A 56 -10.66 -5.49 -13.54
N LEU A 57 -11.66 -5.76 -12.70
CA LEU A 57 -11.66 -6.92 -11.80
C LEU A 57 -11.57 -8.24 -12.58
N GLU A 58 -12.40 -8.41 -13.61
CA GLU A 58 -12.38 -9.59 -14.46
C GLU A 58 -10.99 -9.84 -15.06
N ASN A 59 -10.39 -8.81 -15.65
CA ASN A 59 -9.07 -8.90 -16.26
C ASN A 59 -7.98 -9.24 -15.24
N ALA A 60 -8.07 -8.67 -14.03
CA ALA A 60 -7.14 -8.95 -12.95
C ALA A 60 -7.19 -10.42 -12.52
N ILE A 61 -8.40 -10.95 -12.30
CA ILE A 61 -8.59 -12.35 -11.90
C ILE A 61 -8.17 -13.31 -13.00
N LYS A 62 -8.54 -13.04 -14.26
CA LYS A 62 -8.09 -13.88 -15.41
C LYS A 62 -6.57 -13.89 -15.53
N SER A 63 -5.93 -12.74 -15.43
CA SER A 63 -4.46 -12.63 -15.48
C SER A 63 -3.80 -13.40 -14.34
N ALA A 64 -4.33 -13.27 -13.12
CA ALA A 64 -3.85 -14.01 -11.96
C ALA A 64 -4.05 -15.53 -12.11
N ALA A 65 -5.20 -15.95 -12.66
CA ALA A 65 -5.47 -17.36 -12.95
C ALA A 65 -4.52 -17.95 -13.98
N VAL A 66 -4.07 -17.19 -14.98
CA VAL A 66 -3.04 -17.63 -15.94
C VAL A 66 -1.72 -17.92 -15.22
N LEU A 67 -1.29 -17.03 -14.33
CA LEU A 67 -0.03 -17.16 -13.57
C LEU A 67 -0.09 -18.19 -12.43
N CYS A 68 -1.28 -18.42 -11.87
CA CYS A 68 -1.47 -19.34 -10.76
C CYS A 68 -1.10 -20.78 -11.14
N LYS A 69 -0.14 -21.35 -10.45
CA LYS A 69 0.28 -22.76 -10.64
C LYS A 69 -0.44 -23.73 -9.69
N GLY A 70 -0.95 -23.22 -8.56
CA GLY A 70 -1.70 -24.00 -7.58
C GLY A 70 -3.22 -23.86 -7.75
N ASP A 71 -3.92 -24.26 -6.70
CA ASP A 71 -5.37 -24.14 -6.55
C ASP A 71 -5.80 -22.81 -5.89
N LEU A 72 -4.87 -22.05 -5.31
CA LEU A 72 -5.16 -20.77 -4.66
C LEU A 72 -4.42 -19.61 -5.34
N ILE A 73 -5.15 -18.53 -5.67
CA ILE A 73 -4.52 -17.29 -6.17
C ILE A 73 -3.87 -16.55 -5.00
N LEU A 74 -2.56 -16.41 -5.06
CA LEU A 74 -1.72 -15.68 -4.11
C LEU A 74 -1.43 -14.24 -4.57
N PRO A 75 -0.99 -13.34 -3.67
CA PRO A 75 -0.69 -11.95 -4.00
C PRO A 75 0.28 -11.81 -5.18
N GLU A 76 1.31 -12.66 -5.25
CA GLU A 76 2.29 -12.70 -6.34
C GLU A 76 1.70 -12.95 -7.73
N HIS A 77 0.50 -13.51 -7.84
CA HIS A 77 -0.18 -13.70 -9.13
C HIS A 77 -0.93 -12.45 -9.59
N LEU A 78 -1.23 -11.49 -8.70
CA LEU A 78 -1.97 -10.29 -9.09
C LEU A 78 -1.14 -9.37 -10.03
N PRO A 79 -1.79 -8.61 -10.91
CA PRO A 79 -1.14 -7.56 -11.68
C PRO A 79 -0.44 -6.53 -10.78
N SER A 80 0.73 -6.06 -11.21
CA SER A 80 1.54 -5.07 -10.48
C SER A 80 0.82 -3.74 -10.23
N SER A 81 -0.17 -3.39 -11.06
CA SER A 81 -1.02 -2.21 -10.88
C SER A 81 -1.85 -2.27 -9.60
N ILE A 82 -2.24 -3.47 -9.16
CA ILE A 82 -3.09 -3.70 -8.00
C ILE A 82 -2.23 -3.91 -6.73
N LYS A 83 -1.08 -4.57 -6.86
CA LYS A 83 -0.13 -4.85 -5.75
C LYS A 83 0.44 -3.62 -5.04
N LYS A 84 0.47 -2.44 -5.67
CA LYS A 84 1.15 -1.24 -5.12
C LYS A 84 0.51 -0.70 -3.83
N ILE A 85 -0.72 -1.10 -3.51
CA ILE A 85 -1.46 -0.59 -2.35
C ILE A 85 -1.00 -1.28 -1.05
N GLU A 86 -0.75 -2.60 -1.02
CA GLU A 86 -0.41 -3.32 0.22
C GLU A 86 0.86 -2.80 0.93
N HIS A 87 1.92 -2.52 0.18
CA HIS A 87 3.17 -2.10 0.80
C HIS A 87 3.17 -0.65 1.29
N SER A 88 2.43 0.24 0.65
CA SER A 88 2.39 1.64 1.09
C SER A 88 1.43 1.80 2.27
N SER A 89 0.20 1.31 2.16
CA SER A 89 -0.82 1.43 3.20
C SER A 89 -0.42 0.77 4.52
N SER A 90 0.16 -0.45 4.48
CA SER A 90 0.58 -1.17 5.70
C SER A 90 1.76 -0.49 6.41
N ILE A 91 2.74 0.02 5.65
CA ILE A 91 3.90 0.73 6.22
C ILE A 91 3.47 2.05 6.86
N TYR A 92 2.61 2.81 6.18
CA TYR A 92 2.10 4.07 6.73
C TYR A 92 1.19 3.84 7.94
N HIS A 93 0.34 2.80 7.95
CA HIS A 93 -0.45 2.46 9.15
C HIS A 93 0.41 2.11 10.37
N SER A 94 1.48 1.34 10.18
CA SER A 94 2.41 1.04 11.28
C SER A 94 3.13 2.29 11.78
N LEU A 95 3.46 3.21 10.88
CA LEU A 95 4.09 4.48 11.24
C LEU A 95 3.10 5.40 11.97
N ASP A 96 1.87 5.52 11.50
CA ASP A 96 0.81 6.33 12.10
C ASP A 96 0.52 5.89 13.54
N SER A 97 0.42 4.58 13.78
CA SER A 97 0.23 4.03 15.12
C SER A 97 1.41 4.38 16.04
N ALA A 98 2.65 4.22 15.56
CA ALA A 98 3.83 4.53 16.36
C ALA A 98 3.94 6.03 16.68
N ILE A 99 3.60 6.90 15.72
CA ILE A 99 3.55 8.36 15.93
C ILE A 99 2.46 8.71 16.96
N ALA A 100 1.29 8.08 16.87
CA ALA A 100 0.19 8.29 17.81
C ALA A 100 0.60 7.92 19.26
N ASP A 101 1.26 6.78 19.44
CA ASP A 101 1.73 6.33 20.75
C ASP A 101 2.74 7.33 21.37
N VAL A 102 3.72 7.78 20.57
CA VAL A 102 4.71 8.77 21.01
C VAL A 102 4.04 10.10 21.35
N LEU A 103 3.10 10.56 20.52
CA LEU A 103 2.35 11.80 20.77
C LEU A 103 1.57 11.72 22.08
N MET A 104 0.83 10.63 22.30
CA MET A 104 0.04 10.42 23.51
C MET A 104 0.94 10.41 24.76
N GLN A 105 2.09 9.74 24.69
CA GLN A 105 3.07 9.73 25.78
C GLN A 105 3.58 11.15 26.09
N LYS A 106 3.91 11.94 25.07
CA LYS A 106 4.42 13.31 25.24
C LYS A 106 3.37 14.24 25.84
N ILE A 107 2.11 14.14 25.40
CA ILE A 107 0.98 14.89 25.97
C ILE A 107 0.80 14.52 27.45
N GLN A 108 0.81 13.22 27.78
CA GLN A 108 0.65 12.76 29.16
C GLN A 108 1.81 13.18 30.07
N SER A 109 3.03 13.30 29.54
CA SER A 109 4.19 13.81 30.27
C SER A 109 4.19 15.33 30.48
N GLY A 110 3.19 16.05 29.94
CA GLY A 110 3.09 17.50 30.07
C GLY A 110 4.07 18.28 29.17
N SER A 111 4.45 17.72 28.02
CA SER A 111 5.29 18.45 27.05
C SER A 111 4.57 19.73 26.60
N THR A 112 5.31 20.83 26.60
CA THR A 112 4.84 22.15 26.14
C THR A 112 4.82 22.26 24.61
N ASN A 113 5.55 21.39 23.90
CA ASN A 113 5.63 21.44 22.44
C ASN A 113 5.90 20.05 21.81
N PRO A 114 4.94 19.12 21.93
CA PRO A 114 5.11 17.75 21.42
C PRO A 114 5.22 17.69 19.89
N TYR A 115 4.69 18.69 19.17
CA TYR A 115 4.79 18.75 17.71
C TYR A 115 6.24 18.91 17.25
N ASP A 116 6.93 19.96 17.71
CA ASP A 116 8.31 20.22 17.28
C ASP A 116 9.24 19.09 17.74
N GLU A 117 9.06 18.57 18.95
CA GLU A 117 9.86 17.44 19.46
C GLU A 117 9.79 16.19 18.57
N ILE A 118 8.58 15.84 18.09
CA ILE A 118 8.38 14.68 17.22
C ILE A 118 8.93 14.95 15.83
N VAL A 119 8.63 16.12 15.26
CA VAL A 119 9.10 16.52 13.93
C VAL A 119 10.62 16.54 13.88
N ASP A 120 11.27 17.08 14.91
CA ASP A 120 12.73 17.10 15.00
C ASP A 120 13.29 15.68 15.15
N HIS A 121 12.71 14.83 16.01
CA HIS A 121 13.17 13.46 16.15
C HIS A 121 13.08 12.65 14.85
N VAL A 122 11.92 12.71 14.18
CA VAL A 122 11.69 12.02 12.89
C VAL A 122 12.62 12.60 11.83
N GLY A 123 12.77 13.93 11.78
CA GLY A 123 13.68 14.62 10.86
C GLY A 123 15.13 14.18 11.01
N SER A 124 15.65 14.18 12.24
CA SER A 124 17.01 13.71 12.54
C SER A 124 17.19 12.24 12.20
N PHE A 125 16.19 11.39 12.47
CA PHE A 125 16.24 9.97 12.13
C PHE A 125 16.31 9.72 10.62
N ILE A 126 15.51 10.44 9.83
CA ILE A 126 15.52 10.36 8.35
C ILE A 126 16.90 10.73 7.80
N ILE A 127 17.47 11.84 8.28
CA ILE A 127 18.79 12.32 7.83
C ILE A 127 19.88 11.31 8.18
N LYS A 128 19.89 10.82 9.42
CA LYS A 128 20.87 9.84 9.89
C LYS A 128 20.81 8.55 9.07
N THR A 129 19.62 7.97 8.95
CA THR A 129 19.40 6.71 8.21
C THR A 129 19.84 6.84 6.75
N THR A 130 19.53 7.97 6.13
CA THR A 130 19.94 8.23 4.74
C THR A 130 21.47 8.38 4.63
N LEU A 131 22.11 9.12 5.54
CA LEU A 131 23.57 9.26 5.52
C LEU A 131 24.28 7.92 5.72
N ASP A 132 23.79 7.07 6.60
CA ASP A 132 24.35 5.74 6.86
C ASP A 132 24.23 4.85 5.61
N GLN A 133 23.05 4.82 4.97
CA GLN A 133 22.80 4.11 3.71
C GLN A 133 23.76 4.55 2.59
N TYR A 134 24.07 5.85 2.51
CA TYR A 134 24.92 6.43 1.47
C TYR A 134 26.37 6.69 1.91
N LYS A 135 26.87 6.01 2.95
CA LYS A 135 28.26 6.09 3.44
C LYS A 135 28.73 7.55 3.65
N GLN A 136 27.90 8.37 4.29
CA GLN A 136 28.15 9.79 4.57
C GLN A 136 28.25 10.70 3.33
N ASN A 137 27.77 10.25 2.16
CA ASN A 137 27.71 11.08 0.96
C ASN A 137 26.53 12.07 1.03
N GLN A 138 26.79 13.26 1.58
CA GLN A 138 25.80 14.32 1.77
C GLN A 138 25.13 14.80 0.47
N VAL A 139 25.84 14.76 -0.66
CA VAL A 139 25.27 15.18 -1.96
C VAL A 139 24.24 14.17 -2.44
N LYS A 140 24.56 12.87 -2.38
CA LYS A 140 23.62 11.79 -2.74
C LYS A 140 22.45 11.72 -1.75
N ALA A 141 22.71 11.83 -0.45
CA ALA A 141 21.68 11.84 0.58
C ALA A 141 20.69 13.00 0.39
N ALA A 142 21.17 14.22 0.17
CA ALA A 142 20.31 15.39 -0.09
C ALA A 142 19.47 15.21 -1.37
N SER A 143 20.08 14.68 -2.45
CA SER A 143 19.39 14.41 -3.70
C SER A 143 18.26 13.38 -3.55
N VAL A 144 18.48 12.32 -2.78
CA VAL A 144 17.49 11.25 -2.56
C VAL A 144 16.35 11.73 -1.66
N LEU A 145 16.65 12.58 -0.68
CA LEU A 145 15.65 13.21 0.18
C LEU A 145 14.90 14.36 -0.50
N GLY A 146 15.27 14.75 -1.72
CA GLY A 146 14.64 15.86 -2.45
C GLY A 146 14.87 17.24 -1.82
N ILE A 147 15.91 17.40 -0.99
CA ILE A 147 16.25 18.68 -0.34
C ILE A 147 17.61 19.20 -0.81
N SER A 148 17.85 20.51 -0.63
CA SER A 148 19.15 21.09 -0.95
C SER A 148 20.23 20.64 0.04
N ARG A 149 21.49 20.60 -0.40
CA ARG A 149 22.65 20.31 0.47
C ARG A 149 22.74 21.31 1.64
N THR A 150 22.37 22.57 1.43
CA THR A 150 22.39 23.61 2.47
C THR A 150 21.31 23.35 3.52
N THR A 151 20.10 22.94 3.11
CA THR A 151 19.02 22.50 4.03
C THR A 151 19.46 21.29 4.85
N LEU A 152 20.06 20.28 4.22
CA LEU A 152 20.55 19.08 4.91
C LEU A 152 21.63 19.43 5.94
N ARG A 153 22.60 20.29 5.60
CA ARG A 153 23.64 20.73 6.54
C ARG A 153 23.11 21.57 7.69
N LYS A 154 22.06 22.36 7.48
CA LYS A 154 21.40 23.13 8.54
C LYS A 154 20.74 22.17 9.54
N LYS A 155 19.98 21.20 9.05
CA LYS A 155 19.30 20.18 9.87
C LYS A 155 20.24 19.16 10.53
N MET A 156 21.52 19.12 10.15
CA MET A 156 22.55 18.35 10.86
C MET A 156 23.17 19.11 12.05
N LYS A 157 22.98 20.43 12.11
CA LYS A 157 23.55 21.30 13.15
C LYS A 157 22.54 21.74 14.19
N GLU A 158 21.26 21.74 13.82
CA GLU A 158 20.11 21.74 14.74
C GLU A 158 20.04 20.38 15.45
#